data_AF-A0A8B7AHM7-F1
#
_entry.id   AF-A0A8B7AHM7-F1
#
_cell.length_a   1.000
_cell.length_b   1.000
_cell.length_c   1.000
_cell.angle_alpha   90.00
_cell.angle_beta   90.00
_cell.angle_gamma   90.00
#
_symmetry.space_group_name_H-M   'P 1'
#
loop_
_entity.id
_entity.type
_entity.pdbx_description
1 polymer ?
#
loop_
_entity_poly.entity_id
_entity_poly.type
_entity_poly.pdbx_seq_one_letter_code
_entity_poly.pdbx_strand_id
1 'polypeptide(L)'
;MEPRAVANAVETGEEDAMVDALRTYNQENCQSFTFDDDQREDRKRLAGLLVSALEQGLPPSRRATWLQSLRILSRDRSCLDRFTSRRSLQALARYAGISTSEEPDPEPQDMDIVLESLKCLCNLVLSSPTVQVLAAEARLVVRLTERVELHGLQSFPHDVQFFDLRLLFLLTALRTDVRHELFQELQGVRLLTHALELTLGAGPEESPPERLPTQDTERAMEILKVLFNITFDSVKREVNEEDAALYRHLGTLLRHCVMVSAAGDRTEEFHGHAVNLLGNLPLECLDVLLAAELHAGSLEFMGVNMDVIHALLGFLERRLDQTPRLKESVAPVLSLLTECARAHRPARKFLKAQVLPPLRDVSTRPEVGGLLRNRLVRLMTHLDTDVKRVAAEFLFVLCAESVPRFIKYTGYGNAAGLLAARGLMAGGRASGQYSEDEDTDTEEYKEAKASINPVTGRVEEKPPNPMEGMTEEQKEHEAMKLVNMFDRLSRHRVIQPMGMSPHGHLTSLQDAMCQSMEGQLSSDPDSDPD
;
A
#
# COMPACT_ATOMS: atom_id res chain seq x y z
N MET A 1 10.11 -1.65 42.15
CA MET A 1 9.70 -0.80 43.26
C MET A 1 8.32 -0.24 42.94
N GLU A 2 7.43 -0.19 43.92
CA GLU A 2 6.08 0.35 43.74
C GLU A 2 6.09 1.84 43.38
N PRO A 3 5.24 2.33 42.45
CA PRO A 3 5.21 3.74 42.04
C PRO A 3 5.06 4.72 43.21
N ARG A 4 4.28 4.32 44.24
CA ARG A 4 4.08 5.11 45.46
C ARG A 4 5.35 5.34 46.25
N ALA A 5 6.18 4.30 46.38
CA ALA A 5 7.45 4.39 47.11
C ALA A 5 8.44 5.28 46.37
N VAL A 6 8.48 5.17 45.04
CA VAL A 6 9.32 6.03 44.18
C VAL A 6 8.87 7.48 44.28
N ALA A 7 7.57 7.76 44.18
CA ALA A 7 7.05 9.13 44.31
C ALA A 7 7.40 9.76 45.65
N ASN A 8 7.35 8.99 46.74
CA ASN A 8 7.76 9.48 48.06
C ASN A 8 9.27 9.79 48.11
N ALA A 9 10.12 8.94 47.54
CA ALA A 9 11.57 9.18 47.49
C ALA A 9 11.93 10.40 46.63
N VAL A 10 11.17 10.67 45.57
CA VAL A 10 11.35 11.89 44.75
C VAL A 10 10.94 13.15 45.53
N GLU A 11 9.90 13.08 46.35
CA GLU A 11 9.45 14.22 47.17
C GLU A 11 10.37 14.53 48.35
N THR A 12 11.00 13.52 48.96
CA THR A 12 11.97 13.76 50.05
C THR A 12 13.22 14.50 49.55
N GLY A 13 13.53 14.41 48.25
CA GLY A 13 14.64 15.11 47.63
C GLY A 13 16.03 14.62 48.05
N GLU A 14 16.10 13.51 48.79
CA GLU A 14 17.37 12.88 49.16
C GLU A 14 17.99 12.22 47.93
N GLU A 15 19.13 12.76 47.50
CA GLU A 15 19.68 12.52 46.16
C GLU A 15 19.95 11.05 45.85
N ASP A 16 20.63 10.34 46.75
CA ASP A 16 21.01 8.94 46.55
C ASP A 16 19.78 8.01 46.60
N ALA A 17 18.91 8.22 47.59
CA ALA A 17 17.69 7.44 47.76
C ALA A 17 16.74 7.57 46.56
N MET A 18 16.60 8.78 46.01
CA MET A 18 15.80 9.05 44.82
C MET A 18 16.37 8.37 43.57
N VAL A 19 17.67 8.48 43.33
CA VAL A 19 18.31 7.86 42.15
C VAL A 19 18.21 6.35 42.22
N ASP A 20 18.44 5.74 43.38
CA ASP A 20 18.33 4.31 43.57
C ASP A 20 16.89 3.81 43.44
N ALA A 21 15.91 4.58 43.93
CA ALA A 21 14.49 4.29 43.73
C ALA A 21 14.10 4.29 42.25
N LEU A 22 14.51 5.33 41.49
CA LEU A 22 14.25 5.42 40.05
C LEU A 22 14.96 4.31 39.27
N ARG A 23 16.22 4.00 39.62
CA ARG A 23 16.97 2.90 38.96
C ARG A 23 16.29 1.55 39.18
N THR A 24 15.87 1.27 40.41
CA THR A 24 15.15 0.04 40.76
C THR A 24 13.80 -0.04 40.03
N TYR A 25 13.06 1.07 39.99
CA TYR A 25 11.81 1.18 39.23
C TYR A 25 12.02 0.88 37.74
N ASN A 26 13.05 1.47 37.14
CA ASN A 26 13.36 1.33 35.73
C ASN A 26 13.76 -0.10 35.37
N GLN A 27 14.55 -0.77 36.21
CA GLN A 27 14.95 -2.17 35.98
C GLN A 27 13.74 -3.11 35.97
N GLU A 28 12.83 -2.95 36.93
CA GLU A 28 11.63 -3.80 37.02
C GLU A 28 10.60 -3.52 35.91
N ASN A 29 10.51 -2.27 35.44
CA ASN A 29 9.46 -1.85 34.51
C ASN A 29 9.94 -1.58 33.07
N CYS A 30 11.21 -1.88 32.75
CA CYS A 30 11.79 -1.55 31.45
C CYS A 30 11.02 -2.17 30.26
N GLN A 31 10.45 -3.37 30.45
CA GLN A 31 9.65 -4.12 29.47
C GLN A 31 8.13 -4.08 29.74
N SER A 32 7.69 -3.28 30.70
CA SER A 32 6.25 -3.15 31.02
C SER A 32 5.53 -2.33 29.95
N PHE A 33 4.50 -2.92 29.35
CA PHE A 33 3.54 -2.27 28.45
C PHE A 33 2.09 -2.31 28.97
N THR A 34 1.85 -3.11 30.00
CA THR A 34 0.59 -3.20 30.74
C THR A 34 0.84 -2.73 32.16
N PHE A 35 -0.06 -1.90 32.68
CA PHE A 35 0.09 -1.31 34.00
C PHE A 35 -1.15 -1.59 34.85
N ASP A 36 -0.93 -1.86 36.13
CA ASP A 36 -2.00 -2.16 37.08
C ASP A 36 -2.92 -0.94 37.30
N ASP A 37 -4.22 -1.14 37.26
CA ASP A 37 -5.20 -0.08 37.46
C ASP A 37 -5.24 0.40 38.91
N ASP A 38 -4.89 -0.45 39.88
CA ASP A 38 -4.88 -0.11 41.31
C ASP A 38 -3.81 0.94 41.63
N GLN A 39 -2.72 0.96 40.86
CA GLN A 39 -1.60 1.88 41.04
C GLN A 39 -1.68 3.13 40.14
N ARG A 40 -2.82 3.34 39.46
CA ARG A 40 -3.01 4.41 38.48
C ARG A 40 -2.73 5.81 39.05
N GLU A 41 -3.30 6.11 40.22
CA GLU A 41 -3.14 7.44 40.84
C GLU A 41 -1.71 7.66 41.36
N ASP A 42 -1.05 6.61 41.85
CA ASP A 42 0.36 6.69 42.27
C ASP A 42 1.28 6.97 41.07
N ARG A 43 1.04 6.33 39.91
CA ARG A 43 1.78 6.61 38.68
C ARG A 43 1.53 8.02 38.15
N LYS A 44 0.29 8.51 38.19
CA LYS A 44 -0.03 9.90 37.82
C LYS A 44 0.69 10.91 38.73
N ARG A 45 0.75 10.65 40.04
CA ARG A 45 1.50 11.47 40.99
C ARG A 45 2.98 11.47 40.64
N LEU A 46 3.58 10.29 40.45
CA LEU A 46 4.98 10.16 40.05
C LEU A 46 5.26 10.92 38.74
N ALA A 47 4.43 10.72 37.71
CA ALA A 47 4.56 11.43 36.43
C ALA A 47 4.52 12.96 36.61
N GLY A 48 3.62 13.48 37.45
CA GLY A 48 3.55 14.90 37.76
C GLY A 48 4.84 15.45 38.39
N LEU A 49 5.44 14.71 39.34
CA LEU A 49 6.70 15.09 39.98
C LEU A 49 7.85 15.09 38.97
N LEU A 50 7.97 14.04 38.17
CA LEU A 50 9.05 13.91 37.20
C LEU A 50 8.95 14.95 36.08
N VAL A 51 7.73 15.28 35.61
CA VAL A 51 7.52 16.34 34.62
C VAL A 51 7.82 17.72 35.21
N SER A 52 7.45 17.98 36.45
CA SER A 52 7.78 19.26 37.11
C SER A 52 9.29 19.48 37.19
N ALA A 53 10.05 18.43 37.52
CA ALA A 53 11.52 18.49 37.52
C ALA A 53 12.10 18.63 36.10
N LEU A 54 11.52 17.96 35.11
CA LEU A 54 11.90 18.07 33.70
C LEU A 54 11.78 19.52 33.20
N GLU A 55 10.68 20.19 33.51
CA GLU A 55 10.41 21.59 33.12
C GLU A 55 11.36 22.61 33.77
N GLN A 56 11.90 22.28 34.94
CA GLN A 56 12.88 23.12 35.66
C GLN A 56 14.32 22.92 35.19
N GLY A 57 14.59 21.81 34.49
CA GLY A 57 15.92 21.42 34.05
C GLY A 57 16.53 20.34 34.93
N LEU A 58 17.01 19.27 34.31
CA LEU A 58 17.54 18.09 34.99
C LEU A 58 19.07 18.19 35.14
N PRO A 59 19.62 17.86 36.32
CA PRO A 59 21.07 17.85 36.52
C PRO A 59 21.72 16.76 35.65
N PRO A 60 22.89 17.03 35.02
CA PRO A 60 23.53 16.11 34.07
C PRO A 60 23.67 14.67 34.55
N SER A 61 24.06 14.48 35.82
CA SER A 61 24.29 13.18 36.44
C SER A 61 23.07 12.27 36.54
N ARG A 62 21.84 12.82 36.43
CA ARG A 62 20.59 12.08 36.61
C ARG A 62 19.73 12.01 35.35
N ARG A 63 20.08 12.73 34.29
CA ARG A 63 19.26 12.88 33.07
C ARG A 63 18.81 11.53 32.50
N ALA A 64 19.75 10.59 32.33
CA ALA A 64 19.46 9.28 31.73
C ALA A 64 18.42 8.48 32.55
N THR A 65 18.64 8.31 33.86
CA THR A 65 17.73 7.56 34.75
C THR A 65 16.34 8.20 34.79
N TRP A 66 16.28 9.53 34.82
CA TRP A 66 15.02 10.28 34.84
C TRP A 66 14.22 10.13 33.55
N LEU A 67 14.90 10.28 32.40
CA LEU A 67 14.30 10.12 31.08
C LEU A 67 13.80 8.68 30.86
N GLN A 68 14.53 7.68 31.36
CA GLN A 68 14.08 6.29 31.30
C GLN A 68 12.78 6.06 32.11
N SER A 69 12.65 6.69 33.29
CA SER A 69 11.41 6.65 34.07
C SER A 69 10.26 7.36 33.35
N LEU A 70 10.52 8.54 32.77
CA LEU A 70 9.55 9.26 31.94
C LEU A 70 9.11 8.41 30.73
N ARG A 71 10.05 7.70 30.08
CA ARG A 71 9.76 6.81 28.95
C ARG A 71 8.84 5.67 29.35
N ILE A 72 9.07 5.04 30.50
CA ILE A 72 8.21 3.96 30.99
C ILE A 72 6.79 4.50 31.24
N LEU A 73 6.68 5.64 31.94
CA LEU A 73 5.38 6.25 32.25
C LEU A 73 4.65 6.78 31.01
N SER A 74 5.38 7.19 29.96
CA SER A 74 4.78 7.61 28.68
C SER A 74 4.09 6.49 27.90
N ARG A 75 4.28 5.22 28.30
CA ARG A 75 3.53 4.08 27.75
C ARG A 75 2.13 3.93 28.37
N ASP A 76 1.92 4.49 29.56
CA ASP A 76 0.64 4.42 30.28
C ASP A 76 -0.26 5.60 29.85
N ARG A 77 -1.36 5.28 29.17
CA ARG A 77 -2.35 6.27 28.72
C ARG A 77 -2.92 7.11 29.85
N SER A 78 -3.00 6.57 31.07
CA SER A 78 -3.52 7.30 32.23
C SER A 78 -2.60 8.42 32.73
N CYS A 79 -1.32 8.38 32.36
CA CYS A 79 -0.32 9.37 32.78
C CYS A 79 -0.07 10.45 31.72
N LEU A 80 -0.48 10.21 30.46
CA LEU A 80 -0.15 11.07 29.31
C LEU A 80 -0.55 12.53 29.51
N ASP A 81 -1.69 12.80 30.16
CA ASP A 81 -2.18 14.16 30.41
C ASP A 81 -1.13 15.03 31.13
N ARG A 82 -0.29 14.43 31.98
CA ARG A 82 0.78 15.14 32.70
C ARG A 82 1.92 15.60 31.79
N PHE A 83 2.10 14.98 30.62
CA PHE A 83 3.19 15.27 29.69
C PHE A 83 2.78 16.23 28.57
N THR A 84 1.53 16.69 28.55
CA THR A 84 0.96 17.50 27.46
C THR A 84 1.30 18.99 27.51
N SER A 85 2.23 19.41 28.37
CA SER A 85 2.63 20.81 28.49
C SER A 85 3.59 21.22 27.36
N ARG A 86 3.54 22.50 26.94
CA ARG A 86 4.51 23.03 25.97
C ARG A 86 5.94 22.98 26.53
N ARG A 87 6.11 23.23 27.83
CA ARG A 87 7.42 23.24 28.49
C ARG A 87 8.03 21.85 28.58
N SER A 88 7.23 20.83 28.91
CA SER A 88 7.69 19.45 28.97
C SER A 88 8.13 18.95 27.60
N LEU A 89 7.38 19.29 26.55
CA LEU A 89 7.76 18.96 25.17
C LEU A 89 9.05 19.66 24.75
N GLN A 90 9.18 20.97 25.03
CA GLN A 90 10.39 21.75 24.72
C GLN A 90 11.63 21.20 25.46
N ALA A 91 11.49 20.81 26.73
CA ALA A 91 12.57 20.20 27.49
C ALA A 91 13.01 18.87 26.86
N LEU A 92 12.07 17.98 26.51
CA LEU A 92 12.39 16.73 25.81
C LEU A 92 13.02 16.98 24.44
N ALA A 93 12.53 17.95 23.67
CA ALA A 93 13.10 18.32 22.37
C ALA A 93 14.52 18.86 22.51
N ARG A 94 14.82 19.63 23.57
CA ARG A 94 16.16 20.11 23.89
C ARG A 94 17.10 18.95 24.21
N TYR A 95 16.71 18.03 25.11
CA TYR A 95 17.52 16.85 25.42
C TYR A 95 17.68 15.89 24.22
N ALA A 96 16.69 15.84 23.33
CA ALA A 96 16.77 15.12 22.07
C ALA A 96 17.59 15.85 20.99
N GLY A 97 18.05 17.09 21.22
CA GLY A 97 18.83 17.87 20.26
C GLY A 97 18.04 18.42 19.06
N ILE A 98 16.71 18.41 19.11
CA ILE A 98 15.80 18.81 18.02
C ILE A 98 14.92 20.02 18.38
N SER A 99 15.25 20.73 19.45
CA SER A 99 14.65 22.03 19.75
C SER A 99 15.10 23.08 18.73
N THR A 100 14.18 23.96 18.34
CA THR A 100 14.41 25.11 17.45
C THR A 100 14.92 26.35 18.18
N SER A 101 15.15 26.27 19.49
CA SER A 101 15.68 27.39 20.30
C SER A 101 17.08 27.81 19.84
N GLU A 102 17.27 29.11 19.65
CA GLU A 102 18.50 29.72 19.09
C GLU A 102 19.76 29.59 19.96
N GLU A 103 19.63 29.15 21.21
CA GLU A 103 20.79 28.95 22.08
C GLU A 103 21.42 27.57 21.81
N PRO A 104 22.61 27.49 21.19
CA PRO A 104 23.32 26.23 21.08
C PRO A 104 23.64 25.73 22.49
N ASP A 105 23.27 24.48 22.79
CA ASP A 105 23.62 23.89 24.06
C ASP A 105 25.16 23.82 24.17
N PRO A 106 25.76 24.40 25.21
CA PRO A 106 27.22 24.46 25.37
C PRO A 106 27.85 23.10 25.71
N GLU A 107 27.04 22.08 25.98
CA GLU A 107 27.49 20.74 26.35
C GLU A 107 27.40 19.76 25.15
N PRO A 108 28.39 18.88 24.95
CA PRO A 108 28.27 17.79 24.00
C PRO A 108 27.05 16.93 24.34
N GLN A 109 26.23 16.63 23.33
CA GLN A 109 25.04 15.80 23.51
C GLN A 109 25.45 14.35 23.79
N ASP A 110 25.11 13.85 24.98
CA ASP A 110 25.22 12.44 25.31
C ASP A 110 24.15 11.65 24.53
N MET A 111 24.59 10.66 23.75
CA MET A 111 23.72 9.87 22.88
C MET A 111 22.69 9.05 23.66
N ASP A 112 22.99 8.64 24.90
CA ASP A 112 22.02 7.92 25.74
C ASP A 112 20.85 8.83 26.15
N ILE A 113 21.15 10.10 26.43
CA ILE A 113 20.16 11.13 26.75
C ILE A 113 19.30 11.45 25.52
N VAL A 114 19.94 11.61 24.36
CA VAL A 114 19.24 11.85 23.08
C VAL A 114 18.29 10.70 22.78
N LEU A 115 18.78 9.47 22.86
CA LEU A 115 18.01 8.27 22.57
C LEU A 115 16.79 8.09 23.49
N GLU A 116 16.96 8.25 24.80
CA GLU A 116 15.83 8.13 25.74
C GLU A 116 14.81 9.26 25.56
N SER A 117 15.26 10.47 25.21
CA SER A 117 14.39 11.60 24.90
C SER A 117 13.57 11.37 23.63
N LEU A 118 14.20 10.85 22.56
CA LEU A 118 13.50 10.48 21.33
C LEU A 118 12.44 9.39 21.56
N LYS A 119 12.77 8.36 22.35
CA LYS A 119 11.79 7.32 22.72
C LYS A 119 10.59 7.89 23.49
N CYS A 120 10.81 8.82 24.42
CA CYS A 120 9.74 9.55 25.10
C CYS A 120 8.86 10.30 24.09
N LEU A 121 9.47 11.08 23.19
CA LEU A 121 8.76 11.85 22.16
C LEU A 121 7.92 10.94 21.26
N CYS A 122 8.47 9.82 20.79
CA CYS A 122 7.74 8.83 19.99
C CYS A 122 6.50 8.30 20.72
N ASN A 123 6.62 7.92 21.99
CA ASN A 123 5.47 7.43 22.77
C ASN A 123 4.38 8.50 22.93
N LEU A 124 4.79 9.73 23.24
CA LEU A 124 3.89 10.86 23.46
C LEU A 124 3.18 11.29 22.17
N VAL A 125 3.91 11.45 21.06
CA VAL A 125 3.34 11.80 19.75
C VAL A 125 2.39 10.72 19.25
N LEU A 126 2.74 9.44 19.40
CA LEU A 126 1.88 8.32 19.00
C LEU A 126 0.55 8.32 19.75
N SER A 127 0.56 8.70 21.04
CA SER A 127 -0.58 8.45 21.93
C SER A 127 -1.39 9.69 22.31
N SER A 128 -0.87 10.91 22.10
CA SER A 128 -1.51 12.16 22.50
C SER A 128 -1.70 13.15 21.34
N PRO A 129 -2.95 13.42 20.92
CA PRO A 129 -3.25 14.44 19.91
C PRO A 129 -2.77 15.85 20.30
N THR A 130 -2.81 16.19 21.59
CA THR A 130 -2.32 17.48 22.09
C THR A 130 -0.82 17.63 21.85
N VAL A 131 -0.04 16.57 22.10
CA VAL A 131 1.41 16.58 21.85
C VAL A 131 1.70 16.65 20.35
N GLN A 132 0.90 16.02 19.50
CA GLN A 132 1.05 16.12 18.04
C GLN A 132 0.92 17.58 17.56
N VAL A 133 -0.05 18.33 18.08
CA VAL A 133 -0.21 19.76 17.77
C VAL A 133 0.97 20.57 18.28
N LEU A 134 1.38 20.37 19.55
CA LEU A 134 2.50 21.10 20.12
C LEU A 134 3.84 20.81 19.42
N ALA A 135 4.05 19.58 18.94
CA ALA A 135 5.24 19.20 18.18
C ALA A 135 5.28 19.87 16.80
N ALA A 136 4.12 20.00 16.14
CA ALA A 136 3.99 20.75 14.90
C ALA A 136 4.26 22.25 15.13
N GLU A 137 3.65 22.85 16.16
CA GLU A 137 3.88 24.26 16.51
C GLU A 137 5.35 24.56 16.87
N ALA A 138 6.04 23.61 17.51
CA ALA A 138 7.46 23.71 17.84
C ALA A 138 8.40 23.49 16.63
N ARG A 139 7.84 23.11 15.47
CA ARG A 139 8.57 22.80 14.23
C ARG A 139 9.72 21.80 14.43
N LEU A 140 9.47 20.75 15.23
CA LEU A 140 10.48 19.72 15.49
C LEU A 140 10.96 19.02 14.21
N VAL A 141 10.12 18.99 13.17
CA VAL A 141 10.42 18.40 11.86
C VAL A 141 11.63 19.06 11.18
N VAL A 142 11.84 20.36 11.36
CA VAL A 142 12.96 21.10 10.75
C VAL A 142 14.29 20.55 11.26
N ARG A 143 14.46 20.50 12.59
CA ARG A 143 15.69 20.01 13.22
C ARG A 143 15.91 18.51 13.04
N LEU A 144 14.83 17.72 13.00
CA LEU A 144 14.91 16.31 12.64
C LEU A 144 15.44 16.12 11.22
N THR A 145 14.96 16.92 10.29
CA THR A 145 15.36 16.86 8.87
C THR A 145 16.84 17.25 8.72
N GLU A 146 17.27 18.34 9.35
CA GLU A 146 18.68 18.73 9.39
C GLU A 146 19.57 17.64 9.99
N ARG A 147 19.14 16.95 11.04
CA ARG A 147 19.91 15.84 11.63
C ARG A 147 19.99 14.63 10.68
N VAL A 148 18.90 14.29 9.99
CA VAL A 148 18.90 13.19 9.01
C VAL A 148 19.85 13.49 7.86
N GLU A 149 19.95 14.74 7.40
CA GLU A 149 20.93 15.17 6.39
C GLU A 149 22.38 14.94 6.88
N LEU A 150 22.64 15.17 8.17
CA LEU A 150 23.96 14.96 8.77
C LEU A 150 24.33 13.49 8.95
N HIS A 151 23.41 12.52 8.82
CA HIS A 151 23.74 11.09 8.99
C HIS A 151 24.80 10.59 8.00
N GLY A 152 24.89 11.19 6.81
CA GLY A 152 25.95 10.87 5.83
C GLY A 152 27.31 11.50 6.15
N LEU A 153 27.34 12.51 7.03
CA LEU A 153 28.53 13.32 7.34
C LEU A 153 29.08 13.05 8.75
N GLN A 154 28.23 12.61 9.66
CA GLN A 154 28.54 12.40 11.08
C GLN A 154 28.10 11.00 11.52
N SER A 155 28.91 10.38 12.39
CA SER A 155 28.64 9.04 12.91
C SER A 155 27.66 9.07 14.08
N PHE A 156 26.36 9.03 13.79
CA PHE A 156 25.31 8.80 14.80
C PHE A 156 25.09 7.30 15.06
N PRO A 157 24.82 6.87 16.31
CA PRO A 157 24.46 5.48 16.59
C PRO A 157 23.18 5.05 15.87
N HIS A 158 23.10 3.77 15.48
CA HIS A 158 21.94 3.20 14.80
C HIS A 158 20.61 3.52 15.48
N ASP A 159 20.53 3.34 16.80
CA ASP A 159 19.29 3.54 17.55
C ASP A 159 18.81 4.99 17.48
N VAL A 160 19.72 5.97 17.53
CA VAL A 160 19.38 7.39 17.40
C VAL A 160 18.81 7.67 16.01
N GLN A 161 19.51 7.21 14.96
CA GLN A 161 19.03 7.37 13.58
C GLN A 161 17.66 6.72 13.37
N PHE A 162 17.45 5.53 13.92
CA PHE A 162 16.17 4.82 13.83
C PHE A 162 15.04 5.59 14.54
N PHE A 163 15.28 6.09 15.76
CA PHE A 163 14.26 6.83 16.50
C PHE A 163 13.98 8.22 15.92
N ASP A 164 14.95 8.83 15.24
CA ASP A 164 14.72 10.05 14.43
C ASP A 164 13.76 9.79 13.28
N LEU A 165 14.04 8.76 12.48
CA LEU A 165 13.18 8.36 11.37
C LEU A 165 11.79 7.91 11.87
N ARG A 166 11.73 7.21 13.01
CA ARG A 166 10.46 6.82 13.63
C ARG A 166 9.65 8.01 14.11
N LEU A 167 10.29 9.02 14.72
CA LEU A 167 9.60 10.24 15.13
C LEU A 167 9.10 11.03 13.91
N LEU A 168 9.92 11.12 12.87
CA LEU A 168 9.56 11.74 11.59
C LEU A 168 8.37 11.02 10.93
N PHE A 169 8.35 9.69 10.96
CA PHE A 169 7.22 8.87 10.50
C PHE A 169 5.94 9.18 11.29
N LEU A 170 6.02 9.21 12.62
CA LEU A 170 4.85 9.51 13.46
C LEU A 170 4.29 10.90 13.20
N LEU A 171 5.16 11.91 13.13
CA LEU A 171 4.76 13.29 12.86
C LEU A 171 4.09 13.40 11.49
N THR A 172 4.70 12.86 10.43
CA THR A 172 4.15 12.93 9.06
C THR A 172 2.89 12.07 8.85
N ALA A 173 2.74 10.98 9.62
CA ALA A 173 1.54 10.14 9.60
C ALA A 173 0.35 10.84 10.26
N LEU A 174 0.58 11.51 11.39
CA LEU A 174 -0.47 12.04 12.28
C LEU A 174 -0.80 13.51 12.02
N ARG A 175 0.09 14.28 11.38
CA ARG A 175 -0.04 15.72 11.13
C ARG A 175 0.13 16.05 9.65
N THR A 176 -0.94 16.54 9.02
CA THR A 176 -0.98 16.90 7.61
C THR A 176 -0.18 18.17 7.30
N ASP A 177 -0.17 19.14 8.22
CA ASP A 177 0.67 20.33 8.15
C ASP A 177 2.16 19.98 8.14
N VAL A 178 2.60 19.11 9.04
CA VAL A 178 4.00 18.64 9.08
C VAL A 178 4.37 17.85 7.82
N ARG A 179 3.44 17.04 7.30
CA ARG A 179 3.63 16.32 6.03
C ARG A 179 3.85 17.28 4.86
N HIS A 180 3.05 18.33 4.75
CA HIS A 180 3.20 19.34 3.69
C HIS A 180 4.48 20.17 3.86
N GLU A 181 4.82 20.56 5.09
CA GLU A 181 6.08 21.26 5.40
C GLU A 181 7.29 20.42 4.99
N LEU A 182 7.32 19.13 5.35
CA LEU A 182 8.40 18.22 4.97
C LEU A 182 8.47 18.03 3.45
N PHE A 183 7.33 17.90 2.77
CA PHE A 183 7.29 17.70 1.32
C PHE A 183 7.75 18.93 0.53
N GLN A 184 7.21 20.11 0.83
CA GLN A 184 7.40 21.33 0.03
C GLN A 184 8.58 22.18 0.52
N GLU A 185 8.60 22.53 1.81
CA GLU A 185 9.56 23.49 2.35
C GLU A 185 10.93 22.85 2.60
N LEU A 186 10.93 21.62 3.13
CA LEU A 186 12.16 20.94 3.54
C LEU A 186 12.70 19.93 2.51
N GLN A 187 12.11 19.88 1.31
CA GLN A 187 12.57 19.02 0.21
C GLN A 187 12.72 17.54 0.63
N GLY A 188 11.79 17.06 1.46
CA GLY A 188 11.88 15.78 2.16
C GLY A 188 12.03 14.57 1.24
N VAL A 189 11.48 14.60 0.02
CA VAL A 189 11.68 13.52 -0.96
C VAL A 189 13.15 13.40 -1.34
N ARG A 190 13.83 14.51 -1.65
CA ARG A 190 15.25 14.53 -2.04
C ARG A 190 16.12 14.03 -0.88
N LEU A 191 15.89 14.57 0.31
CA LEU A 191 16.63 14.21 1.52
C LEU A 191 16.47 12.73 1.89
N LEU A 192 15.25 12.22 1.90
CA LEU A 192 14.98 10.83 2.25
C LEU A 192 15.40 9.85 1.15
N THR A 193 15.41 10.28 -0.11
CA THR A 193 15.97 9.48 -1.22
C THR A 193 17.48 9.31 -1.04
N HIS A 194 18.19 10.38 -0.68
CA HIS A 194 19.61 10.30 -0.36
C HIS A 194 19.88 9.46 0.91
N ALA A 195 19.06 9.62 1.96
CA ALA A 195 19.16 8.79 3.15
C ALA A 195 18.92 7.29 2.86
N LEU A 196 18.00 6.98 1.94
CA LEU A 196 17.75 5.61 1.48
C LEU A 196 18.96 5.05 0.72
N GLU A 197 19.52 5.83 -0.20
CA GLU A 197 20.74 5.47 -0.96
C GLU A 197 21.90 5.12 -0.02
N LEU A 198 22.18 5.98 0.96
CA LEU A 198 23.21 5.74 1.98
C LEU A 198 22.92 4.48 2.80
N THR A 199 21.66 4.20 3.11
CA THR A 199 21.25 3.02 3.89
C THR A 199 21.37 1.73 3.08
N LEU A 200 21.12 1.78 1.78
CA LEU A 200 21.27 0.63 0.87
C LEU A 200 22.75 0.37 0.53
N GLY A 201 23.61 1.38 0.65
CA GLY A 201 25.03 1.28 0.33
C GLY A 201 25.31 1.07 -1.16
N ALA A 202 24.36 1.44 -2.02
CA ALA A 202 24.47 1.31 -3.47
C ALA A 202 23.77 2.48 -4.15
N GLY A 203 24.53 3.21 -4.98
CA GLY A 203 24.00 4.23 -5.87
C GLY A 203 23.18 3.66 -7.03
N PRO A 204 22.66 4.50 -7.94
CA PRO A 204 21.79 4.08 -9.05
C PRO A 204 22.48 3.17 -10.07
N GLU A 205 23.79 3.35 -10.24
CA GLU A 205 24.63 2.60 -11.18
C GLU A 205 25.32 1.40 -10.53
N GLU A 206 25.24 1.28 -9.19
CA GLU A 206 25.88 0.20 -8.46
C GLU A 206 24.90 -0.95 -8.21
N SER A 207 25.39 -2.18 -8.33
CA SER A 207 24.61 -3.36 -7.96
C SER A 207 24.38 -3.36 -6.45
N PRO A 208 23.13 -3.46 -5.97
CA PRO A 208 22.87 -3.50 -4.54
C PRO A 208 23.45 -4.77 -3.90
N PRO A 209 23.72 -4.75 -2.59
CA PRO A 209 24.16 -5.94 -1.88
C PRO A 209 23.11 -7.05 -1.95
N GLU A 210 23.51 -8.32 -2.04
CA GLU A 210 22.56 -9.45 -2.08
C GLU A 210 21.65 -9.49 -0.84
N ARG A 211 22.19 -9.09 0.32
CA ARG A 211 21.47 -9.09 1.58
C ARG A 211 21.73 -7.82 2.38
N LEU A 212 20.65 -7.16 2.79
CA LEU A 212 20.71 -5.98 3.65
C LEU A 212 20.79 -6.36 5.14
N PRO A 213 21.72 -5.80 5.93
CA PRO A 213 21.81 -6.03 7.36
C PRO A 213 20.53 -5.65 8.13
N THR A 214 20.35 -6.23 9.33
CA THR A 214 19.18 -6.00 10.20
C THR A 214 18.95 -4.52 10.49
N GLN A 215 20.00 -3.81 10.89
CA GLN A 215 19.93 -2.40 11.24
C GLN A 215 19.61 -1.51 10.04
N ASP A 216 20.16 -1.84 8.87
CA ASP A 216 19.93 -1.07 7.63
C ASP A 216 18.53 -1.32 7.10
N THR A 217 18.02 -2.55 7.24
CA THR A 217 16.63 -2.91 6.92
C THR A 217 15.65 -2.08 7.76
N GLU A 218 15.90 -1.94 9.06
CA GLU A 218 15.05 -1.14 9.96
C GLU A 218 15.00 0.33 9.55
N ARG A 219 16.16 0.94 9.29
CA ARG A 219 16.24 2.34 8.86
C ARG A 219 15.60 2.53 7.49
N ALA A 220 15.87 1.64 6.53
CA ALA A 220 15.28 1.69 5.20
C ALA A 220 13.74 1.59 5.27
N MET A 221 13.18 0.69 6.08
CA MET A 221 11.73 0.60 6.27
C MET A 221 11.14 1.86 6.89
N GLU A 222 11.80 2.49 7.88
CA GLU A 222 11.33 3.78 8.39
C GLU A 222 11.35 4.86 7.31
N ILE A 223 12.44 4.99 6.55
CA ILE A 223 12.56 5.94 5.43
C ILE A 223 11.45 5.72 4.40
N LEU A 224 11.21 4.48 3.97
CA LEU A 224 10.15 4.14 3.03
C LEU A 224 8.76 4.53 3.54
N LYS A 225 8.50 4.37 4.86
CA LYS A 225 7.23 4.79 5.47
C LYS A 225 7.08 6.32 5.51
N VAL A 226 8.15 7.06 5.81
CA VAL A 226 8.10 8.54 5.76
C VAL A 226 7.86 9.00 4.32
N LEU A 227 8.62 8.45 3.36
CA LEU A 227 8.46 8.73 1.93
C LEU A 227 7.03 8.43 1.46
N PHE A 228 6.45 7.30 1.86
CA PHE A 228 5.06 6.97 1.56
C PHE A 228 4.10 8.03 2.09
N ASN A 229 4.25 8.44 3.36
CA ASN A 229 3.38 9.46 3.96
C ASN A 229 3.43 10.78 3.19
N ILE A 230 4.61 11.27 2.81
CA ILE A 230 4.75 12.57 2.14
C ILE A 230 4.43 12.54 0.65
N THR A 231 4.37 11.36 0.01
CA THR A 231 4.11 11.23 -1.43
C THR A 231 2.67 10.81 -1.76
N PHE A 232 1.95 10.21 -0.81
CA PHE A 232 0.64 9.59 -1.07
C PHE A 232 -0.43 10.55 -1.63
N ASP A 233 -0.47 11.79 -1.15
CA ASP A 233 -1.47 12.80 -1.53
C ASP A 233 -0.87 14.02 -2.26
N SER A 234 0.45 14.14 -2.25
CA SER A 234 1.17 15.37 -2.64
C SER A 234 1.77 15.30 -4.04
N VAL A 235 1.95 14.10 -4.61
CA VAL A 235 2.44 13.92 -5.98
C VAL A 235 1.30 14.23 -6.96
N LYS A 236 1.50 15.25 -7.79
CA LYS A 236 0.57 15.59 -8.87
C LYS A 236 0.72 14.62 -10.04
N ARG A 237 -0.34 14.49 -10.85
CA ARG A 237 -0.30 13.71 -12.09
C ARG A 237 0.68 14.27 -13.13
N GLU A 238 0.93 15.58 -13.08
CA GLU A 238 1.92 16.26 -13.91
C GLU A 238 3.03 16.78 -13.02
N VAL A 239 4.26 16.40 -13.38
CA VAL A 239 5.47 16.68 -12.62
C VAL A 239 6.44 17.42 -13.53
N ASN A 240 7.22 18.35 -12.97
CA ASN A 240 8.24 19.05 -13.76
C ASN A 240 9.45 18.12 -14.03
N GLU A 241 10.35 18.52 -14.94
CA GLU A 241 11.49 17.67 -15.32
C GLU A 241 12.44 17.35 -14.16
N GLU A 242 12.64 18.29 -13.23
CA GLU A 242 13.52 18.11 -12.07
C GLU A 242 12.97 17.07 -11.08
N ASP A 243 11.69 17.21 -10.73
CA ASP A 243 10.98 16.28 -9.86
C ASP A 243 10.83 14.90 -10.53
N ALA A 244 10.62 14.85 -11.85
CA ALA A 244 10.58 13.59 -12.59
C ALA A 244 11.95 12.87 -12.56
N ALA A 245 13.06 13.60 -12.67
CA ALA A 245 14.40 13.03 -12.49
C ALA A 245 14.60 12.49 -11.06
N LEU A 246 14.14 13.22 -10.04
CA LEU A 246 14.18 12.78 -8.65
C LEU A 246 13.34 11.51 -8.43
N TYR A 247 12.12 11.44 -8.97
CA TYR A 247 11.27 10.25 -8.84
C TYR A 247 11.81 9.05 -9.61
N ARG A 248 12.48 9.25 -10.76
CA ARG A 248 13.20 8.16 -11.46
C ARG A 248 14.39 7.65 -10.66
N HIS A 249 15.13 8.56 -10.02
CA HIS A 249 16.22 8.19 -9.11
C HIS A 249 15.68 7.37 -7.92
N LEU A 250 14.63 7.84 -7.25
CA LEU A 250 13.94 7.09 -6.20
C LEU A 250 13.40 5.74 -6.71
N GLY A 251 12.79 5.70 -7.89
CA GLY A 251 12.31 4.47 -8.51
C GLY A 251 13.42 3.45 -8.76
N THR A 252 14.63 3.91 -9.08
CA THR A 252 15.81 3.05 -9.22
C THR A 252 16.24 2.45 -7.88
N LEU A 253 16.24 3.24 -6.80
CA LEU A 253 16.50 2.70 -5.46
C LEU A 253 15.42 1.71 -5.02
N LEU A 254 14.16 1.96 -5.34
CA LEU A 254 13.06 1.05 -5.04
C LEU A 254 13.14 -0.26 -5.84
N ARG A 255 13.63 -0.18 -7.09
CA ARG A 255 14.00 -1.37 -7.86
C ARG A 255 15.04 -2.20 -7.11
N HIS A 256 16.06 -1.55 -6.55
CA HIS A 256 17.05 -2.24 -5.71
C HIS A 256 16.38 -2.87 -4.47
N CYS A 257 15.53 -2.14 -3.75
CA CYS A 257 14.79 -2.68 -2.59
C CYS A 257 13.99 -3.95 -2.92
N VAL A 258 13.34 -4.02 -4.09
CA VAL A 258 12.56 -5.19 -4.54
C VAL A 258 13.47 -6.39 -4.84
N MET A 259 14.70 -6.16 -5.31
CA MET A 259 15.65 -7.22 -5.68
C MET A 259 16.49 -7.72 -4.51
N VAL A 260 16.66 -6.91 -3.46
CA VAL A 260 17.46 -7.25 -2.27
C VAL A 260 16.67 -8.09 -1.28
N SER A 261 17.34 -9.05 -0.64
CA SER A 261 16.79 -9.77 0.52
C SER A 261 17.14 -9.07 1.82
N ALA A 262 16.19 -8.94 2.74
CA ALA A 262 16.47 -8.41 4.08
C ALA A 262 16.98 -9.52 5.02
N ALA A 263 17.77 -9.16 6.02
CA ALA A 263 18.16 -10.10 7.07
C ALA A 263 16.95 -10.56 7.91
N GLY A 264 16.91 -11.87 8.20
CA GLY A 264 15.81 -12.51 8.94
C GLY A 264 14.54 -12.66 8.09
N ASP A 265 13.38 -12.74 8.76
CA ASP A 265 12.09 -13.00 8.10
C ASP A 265 11.38 -11.71 7.62
N ARG A 266 12.11 -10.60 7.51
CA ARG A 266 11.54 -9.26 7.22
C ARG A 266 11.56 -8.87 5.75
N THR A 267 12.04 -9.75 4.86
CA THR A 267 12.12 -9.47 3.42
C THR A 267 10.76 -9.10 2.84
N GLU A 268 9.70 -9.80 3.25
CA GLU A 268 8.37 -9.54 2.72
C GLU A 268 7.77 -8.21 3.21
N GLU A 269 8.04 -7.83 4.46
CA GLU A 269 7.65 -6.53 5.02
C GLU A 269 8.38 -5.38 4.29
N PHE A 270 9.70 -5.54 4.09
CA PHE A 270 10.52 -4.59 3.37
C PHE A 270 10.06 -4.39 1.93
N HIS A 271 9.83 -5.48 1.19
CA HIS A 271 9.26 -5.43 -0.17
C HIS A 271 7.89 -4.77 -0.19
N GLY A 272 7.05 -5.01 0.81
CA GLY A 272 5.74 -4.35 0.93
C GLY A 272 5.84 -2.83 1.01
N HIS A 273 6.77 -2.31 1.81
CA HIS A 273 7.00 -0.86 1.88
C HIS A 273 7.53 -0.28 0.57
N ALA A 274 8.44 -0.98 -0.12
CA ALA A 274 8.95 -0.56 -1.42
C ALA A 274 7.84 -0.51 -2.48
N VAL A 275 7.00 -1.54 -2.55
CA VAL A 275 5.86 -1.62 -3.48
C VAL A 275 4.82 -0.52 -3.19
N ASN A 276 4.52 -0.26 -1.92
CA ASN A 276 3.61 0.82 -1.54
C ASN A 276 4.11 2.17 -2.02
N LEU A 277 5.41 2.45 -1.90
CA LEU A 277 6.00 3.70 -2.36
C LEU A 277 6.08 3.77 -3.90
N LEU A 278 6.36 2.66 -4.59
CA LEU A 278 6.29 2.60 -6.05
C LEU A 278 4.88 2.96 -6.57
N GLY A 279 3.83 2.60 -5.84
CA GLY A 279 2.46 2.98 -6.15
C GLY A 279 2.16 4.48 -6.07
N ASN A 280 3.02 5.27 -5.40
CA ASN A 280 2.88 6.72 -5.30
C ASN A 280 3.67 7.50 -6.37
N LEU A 281 4.57 6.83 -7.11
CA LEU A 281 5.38 7.51 -8.13
C LEU A 281 4.55 7.87 -9.37
N PRO A 282 4.90 8.95 -10.09
CA PRO A 282 4.30 9.26 -11.37
C PRO A 282 4.47 8.11 -12.37
N LEU A 283 3.44 7.84 -13.18
CA LEU A 283 3.42 6.71 -14.12
C LEU A 283 4.58 6.75 -15.12
N GLU A 284 4.96 7.95 -15.56
CA GLU A 284 6.07 8.18 -16.49
C GLU A 284 7.46 7.89 -15.91
N CYS A 285 7.56 7.68 -14.58
CA CYS A 285 8.79 7.35 -13.87
C CYS A 285 8.92 5.86 -13.57
N LEU A 286 7.89 5.04 -13.86
CA LEU A 286 7.91 3.59 -13.64
C LEU A 286 8.68 2.84 -14.73
N ASP A 287 9.08 3.53 -15.79
CA ASP A 287 9.95 3.02 -16.86
C ASP A 287 11.30 2.51 -16.34
N VAL A 288 11.81 3.10 -15.25
CA VAL A 288 13.06 2.69 -14.58
C VAL A 288 13.05 1.25 -14.07
N LEU A 289 11.87 0.67 -13.81
CA LEU A 289 11.72 -0.72 -13.37
C LEU A 289 12.13 -1.73 -14.45
N LEU A 290 12.07 -1.32 -15.73
CA LEU A 290 12.40 -2.13 -16.90
C LEU A 290 13.71 -1.69 -17.57
N ALA A 291 14.31 -0.59 -17.11
CA ALA A 291 15.54 -0.01 -17.66
C ALA A 291 16.83 -0.70 -17.16
N ALA A 292 16.72 -1.80 -16.41
CA ALA A 292 17.90 -2.53 -15.93
C ALA A 292 18.64 -3.21 -17.09
N GLU A 293 19.98 -3.14 -17.06
CA GLU A 293 20.81 -3.79 -18.07
C GLU A 293 20.66 -5.32 -18.01
N LEU A 294 20.80 -5.95 -19.18
CA LEU A 294 20.77 -7.41 -19.30
C LEU A 294 22.15 -7.99 -18.97
N HIS A 295 22.19 -8.86 -17.97
CA HIS A 295 23.40 -9.55 -17.56
C HIS A 295 23.26 -11.06 -17.78
N ALA A 296 24.39 -11.78 -17.71
CA ALA A 296 24.37 -13.24 -17.78
C ALA A 296 23.58 -13.81 -16.59
N GLY A 297 22.42 -14.43 -16.87
CA GLY A 297 21.51 -14.97 -15.86
C GLY A 297 20.26 -14.12 -15.60
N SER A 298 20.16 -12.92 -16.18
CA SER A 298 18.93 -12.12 -16.16
C SER A 298 17.79 -12.81 -16.92
N LEU A 299 16.57 -12.63 -16.42
CA LEU A 299 15.37 -13.05 -17.11
C LEU A 299 15.06 -12.10 -18.27
N GLU A 300 15.46 -12.49 -19.48
CA GLU A 300 15.22 -11.71 -20.69
C GLU A 300 13.89 -12.08 -21.35
N PHE A 301 13.10 -11.08 -21.73
CA PHE A 301 11.92 -11.27 -22.58
C PHE A 301 11.79 -10.11 -23.57
N MET A 302 11.79 -10.42 -24.86
CA MET A 302 11.76 -9.43 -25.96
C MET A 302 12.88 -8.38 -25.87
N GLY A 303 14.10 -8.78 -25.47
CA GLY A 303 15.25 -7.88 -25.35
C GLY A 303 15.19 -6.92 -24.15
N VAL A 304 14.31 -7.17 -23.17
CA VAL A 304 14.16 -6.36 -21.96
C VAL A 304 14.31 -7.23 -20.72
N ASN A 305 14.91 -6.68 -19.66
CA ASN A 305 15.06 -7.35 -18.38
C ASN A 305 13.71 -7.44 -17.65
N MET A 306 13.31 -8.64 -17.22
CA MET A 306 12.05 -8.93 -16.50
C MET A 306 12.26 -9.36 -15.05
N ASP A 307 13.48 -9.30 -14.51
CA ASP A 307 13.82 -9.76 -13.16
C ASP A 307 12.93 -9.08 -12.10
N VAL A 308 12.76 -7.76 -12.21
CA VAL A 308 11.94 -6.95 -11.28
C VAL A 308 10.46 -7.30 -11.39
N ILE A 309 9.94 -7.42 -12.62
CA ILE A 309 8.54 -7.79 -12.85
C ILE A 309 8.25 -9.20 -12.34
N HIS A 310 9.20 -10.12 -12.52
CA HIS A 310 9.12 -11.48 -12.01
C HIS A 310 9.18 -11.51 -10.47
N ALA A 311 10.05 -10.72 -9.85
CA ALA A 311 10.12 -10.58 -8.40
C ALA A 311 8.81 -10.01 -7.81
N LEU A 312 8.22 -8.99 -8.45
CA LEU A 312 6.92 -8.43 -8.07
C LEU A 312 5.78 -9.44 -8.24
N LEU A 313 5.80 -10.25 -9.29
CA LEU A 313 4.83 -11.31 -9.51
C LEU A 313 4.93 -12.40 -8.42
N GLY A 314 6.16 -12.82 -8.08
CA GLY A 314 6.40 -13.75 -6.98
C GLY A 314 6.01 -13.18 -5.62
N PHE A 315 6.19 -11.86 -5.42
CA PHE A 315 5.71 -11.16 -4.23
C PHE A 315 4.17 -11.16 -4.15
N LEU A 316 3.48 -10.89 -5.27
CA LEU A 316 2.03 -11.00 -5.35
C LEU A 316 1.54 -12.41 -4.99
N GLU A 317 2.16 -13.46 -5.54
CA GLU A 317 1.79 -14.85 -5.24
C GLU A 317 1.87 -15.16 -3.74
N ARG A 318 2.96 -14.77 -3.07
CA ARG A 318 3.14 -14.94 -1.62
C ARG A 318 2.09 -14.16 -0.82
N ARG A 319 1.77 -12.92 -1.23
CA ARG A 319 0.76 -12.08 -0.57
C ARG A 319 -0.66 -12.62 -0.75
N LEU A 320 -0.96 -13.32 -1.84
CA LEU A 320 -2.26 -13.95 -2.06
C LEU A 320 -2.52 -15.13 -1.11
N ASP A 321 -1.46 -15.76 -0.59
CA ASP A 321 -1.59 -16.83 0.41
C ASP A 321 -1.90 -16.28 1.82
N GLN A 322 -1.72 -14.98 2.05
CA GLN A 322 -2.02 -14.32 3.33
C GLN A 322 -3.48 -13.88 3.38
N THR A 323 -4.27 -14.52 4.24
CA THR A 323 -5.73 -14.28 4.36
C THR A 323 -6.15 -13.01 5.10
N PRO A 324 -5.44 -12.46 6.10
CA PRO A 324 -5.85 -11.18 6.68
C PRO A 324 -5.38 -9.99 5.83
N ARG A 325 -6.27 -9.00 5.65
CA ARG A 325 -5.99 -7.68 5.02
C ARG A 325 -5.53 -7.71 3.55
N LEU A 326 -6.14 -8.58 2.74
CA LEU A 326 -5.88 -8.68 1.29
C LEU A 326 -5.88 -7.32 0.55
N LYS A 327 -6.73 -6.37 0.95
CA LYS A 327 -6.77 -5.04 0.35
C LYS A 327 -5.42 -4.33 0.41
N GLU A 328 -4.87 -4.18 1.61
CA GLU A 328 -3.61 -3.48 1.85
C GLU A 328 -2.42 -4.26 1.28
N SER A 329 -2.50 -5.60 1.30
CA SER A 329 -1.42 -6.49 0.87
C SER A 329 -1.29 -6.66 -0.65
N VAL A 330 -2.41 -6.69 -1.37
CA VAL A 330 -2.46 -7.13 -2.79
C VAL A 330 -2.76 -5.98 -3.74
N ALA A 331 -3.56 -5.00 -3.34
CA ALA A 331 -3.96 -3.91 -4.24
C ALA A 331 -2.77 -3.04 -4.73
N PRO A 332 -1.77 -2.70 -3.91
CA PRO A 332 -0.62 -1.91 -4.37
C PRO A 332 0.19 -2.63 -5.46
N VAL A 333 0.53 -3.91 -5.25
CA VAL A 333 1.29 -4.69 -6.24
C VAL A 333 0.49 -4.94 -7.52
N LEU A 334 -0.82 -5.22 -7.42
CA LEU A 334 -1.67 -5.38 -8.62
C LEU A 334 -1.76 -4.09 -9.41
N SER A 335 -1.91 -2.95 -8.74
CA SER A 335 -1.98 -1.65 -9.42
C SER A 335 -0.65 -1.35 -10.11
N LEU A 336 0.49 -1.56 -9.43
CA LEU A 336 1.82 -1.38 -10.01
C LEU A 336 2.05 -2.26 -11.25
N LEU A 337 1.77 -3.57 -11.16
CA LEU A 337 1.91 -4.49 -12.29
C LEU A 337 0.96 -4.13 -13.45
N THR A 338 -0.24 -3.62 -13.14
CA THR A 338 -1.19 -3.14 -14.14
C THR A 338 -0.65 -1.95 -14.91
N GLU A 339 -0.12 -0.95 -14.21
CA GLU A 339 0.45 0.24 -14.86
C GLU A 339 1.69 -0.10 -15.68
N CYS A 340 2.57 -0.97 -15.18
CA CYS A 340 3.72 -1.48 -15.94
C CYS A 340 3.28 -2.21 -17.21
N ALA A 341 2.24 -3.04 -17.15
CA ALA A 341 1.68 -3.75 -18.30
C ALA A 341 0.96 -2.81 -19.29
N ARG A 342 0.35 -1.74 -18.80
CA ARG A 342 -0.30 -0.74 -19.66
C ARG A 342 0.75 0.07 -20.42
N ALA A 343 1.80 0.54 -19.74
CA ALA A 343 2.87 1.35 -20.30
C ALA A 343 3.82 0.55 -21.22
N HIS A 344 4.19 -0.68 -20.86
CA HIS A 344 5.23 -1.43 -21.55
C HIS A 344 4.74 -2.74 -22.17
N ARG A 345 4.80 -2.82 -23.51
CA ARG A 345 4.41 -4.01 -24.28
C ARG A 345 5.16 -5.29 -23.86
N PRO A 346 6.50 -5.28 -23.65
CA PRO A 346 7.22 -6.48 -23.19
C PRO A 346 6.71 -6.98 -21.84
N ALA A 347 6.52 -6.09 -20.86
CA ALA A 347 6.01 -6.44 -19.54
C ALA A 347 4.59 -7.04 -19.62
N ARG A 348 3.70 -6.47 -20.45
CA ARG A 348 2.35 -7.01 -20.67
C ARG A 348 2.37 -8.43 -21.21
N LYS A 349 3.17 -8.67 -22.27
CA LYS A 349 3.26 -9.99 -22.91
C LYS A 349 3.90 -11.01 -21.96
N PHE A 350 4.94 -10.62 -21.23
CA PHE A 350 5.55 -11.45 -20.20
C PHE A 350 4.55 -11.83 -19.10
N LEU A 351 3.88 -10.86 -18.49
CA LEU A 351 2.87 -11.09 -17.45
C LEU A 351 1.69 -11.92 -17.97
N LYS A 352 1.22 -11.68 -19.19
CA LYS A 352 0.19 -12.49 -19.83
C LYS A 352 0.63 -13.95 -19.96
N ALA A 353 1.86 -14.21 -20.40
CA ALA A 353 2.38 -15.57 -20.53
C ALA A 353 2.48 -16.32 -19.19
N GLN A 354 2.86 -15.60 -18.12
CA GLN A 354 2.98 -16.16 -16.77
C GLN A 354 1.62 -16.35 -16.07
N VAL A 355 0.74 -15.35 -16.15
CA VAL A 355 -0.53 -15.32 -15.41
C VAL A 355 -1.67 -16.01 -16.18
N LEU A 356 -1.74 -15.80 -17.48
CA LEU A 356 -2.82 -16.26 -18.37
C LEU A 356 -2.26 -17.12 -19.53
N PRO A 357 -1.61 -18.26 -19.23
CA PRO A 357 -1.09 -19.13 -20.26
C PRO A 357 -2.23 -19.63 -21.18
N PRO A 358 -1.92 -20.00 -22.45
CA PRO A 358 -2.92 -20.53 -23.37
C PRO A 358 -3.73 -21.68 -22.76
N LEU A 359 -5.05 -21.61 -22.90
CA LEU A 359 -5.98 -22.51 -22.23
C LEU A 359 -5.88 -23.92 -22.80
N ARG A 360 -5.55 -24.91 -21.97
CA ARG A 360 -5.66 -26.33 -22.35
C ARG A 360 -6.85 -27.00 -21.70
N ASP A 361 -7.08 -26.71 -20.42
CA ASP A 361 -8.27 -27.15 -19.70
C ASP A 361 -9.39 -26.10 -19.78
N VAL A 362 -10.50 -26.50 -20.38
CA VAL A 362 -11.74 -25.73 -20.55
C VAL A 362 -12.94 -26.41 -19.87
N SER A 363 -12.70 -27.48 -19.12
CA SER A 363 -13.75 -28.24 -18.42
C SER A 363 -14.00 -27.70 -17.02
N THR A 364 -12.98 -27.13 -16.39
CA THR A 364 -13.06 -26.52 -15.06
C THR A 364 -13.47 -25.05 -15.14
N ARG A 365 -14.13 -24.54 -14.08
CA ARG A 365 -14.50 -23.12 -14.03
C ARG A 365 -13.25 -22.25 -13.82
N PRO A 366 -13.17 -21.05 -14.41
CA PRO A 366 -12.01 -20.16 -14.28
C PRO A 366 -11.59 -19.85 -12.83
N GLU A 367 -12.54 -19.76 -11.90
CA GLU A 367 -12.29 -19.49 -10.47
C GLU A 367 -11.84 -20.72 -9.66
N VAL A 368 -11.89 -21.92 -10.24
CA VAL A 368 -11.55 -23.18 -9.54
C VAL A 368 -10.17 -23.66 -9.97
N GLY A 369 -9.26 -23.79 -9.00
CA GLY A 369 -7.92 -24.31 -9.22
C GLY A 369 -6.86 -23.68 -8.30
N GLY A 370 -5.63 -24.17 -8.41
CA GLY A 370 -4.49 -23.72 -7.62
C GLY A 370 -3.62 -22.65 -8.30
N LEU A 371 -3.79 -22.42 -9.61
CA LEU A 371 -2.96 -21.52 -10.40
C LEU A 371 -3.23 -20.05 -10.04
N LEU A 372 -2.26 -19.18 -10.33
CA LEU A 372 -2.40 -17.73 -10.12
C LEU A 372 -3.63 -17.15 -10.83
N ARG A 373 -3.91 -17.58 -12.07
CA ARG A 373 -5.17 -17.24 -12.78
C ARG A 373 -6.39 -17.47 -11.92
N ASN A 374 -6.55 -18.68 -11.36
CA ASN A 374 -7.75 -19.04 -10.62
C ASN A 374 -7.88 -18.19 -9.36
N ARG A 375 -6.77 -17.94 -8.66
CA ARG A 375 -6.71 -17.08 -7.48
C ARG A 375 -7.15 -15.64 -7.80
N LEU A 376 -6.65 -15.06 -8.90
CA LEU A 376 -7.02 -13.72 -9.34
C LEU A 376 -8.47 -13.62 -9.80
N VAL A 377 -8.99 -14.63 -10.51
CA VAL A 377 -10.40 -14.67 -10.92
C VAL A 377 -11.33 -14.72 -9.70
N ARG A 378 -10.97 -15.46 -8.64
CA ARG A 378 -11.73 -15.44 -7.37
C ARG A 378 -11.79 -14.06 -6.73
N LEU A 379 -10.74 -13.24 -6.89
CA LEU A 379 -10.74 -11.88 -6.35
C LEU A 379 -11.73 -10.96 -7.08
N MET A 380 -12.09 -11.24 -8.34
CA MET A 380 -13.05 -10.43 -9.11
C MET A 380 -14.45 -10.43 -8.50
N THR A 381 -14.77 -11.43 -7.68
CA THR A 381 -16.04 -11.55 -6.95
C THR A 381 -15.86 -11.35 -5.43
N HIS A 382 -14.75 -10.73 -5.01
CA HIS A 382 -14.50 -10.42 -3.60
C HIS A 382 -15.47 -9.35 -3.07
N LEU A 383 -15.74 -9.36 -1.76
CA LEU A 383 -16.65 -8.41 -1.10
C LEU A 383 -16.11 -6.97 -1.14
N ASP A 384 -14.79 -6.83 -1.02
CA ASP A 384 -14.12 -5.53 -1.10
C ASP A 384 -14.10 -4.99 -2.55
N THR A 385 -14.64 -3.78 -2.72
CA THR A 385 -14.81 -3.14 -4.04
C THR A 385 -13.50 -2.73 -4.69
N ASP A 386 -12.46 -2.44 -3.91
CA ASP A 386 -11.16 -2.06 -4.43
C ASP A 386 -10.42 -3.30 -4.91
N VAL A 387 -10.41 -4.37 -4.11
CA VAL A 387 -9.77 -5.65 -4.47
C VAL A 387 -10.36 -6.22 -5.75
N LYS A 388 -11.70 -6.26 -5.87
CA LYS A 388 -12.35 -6.77 -7.09
C LYS A 388 -12.01 -5.93 -8.32
N ARG A 389 -11.93 -4.61 -8.16
CA ARG A 389 -11.64 -3.67 -9.26
C ARG A 389 -10.21 -3.83 -9.74
N VAL A 390 -9.22 -3.83 -8.85
CA VAL A 390 -7.80 -3.93 -9.23
C VAL A 390 -7.46 -5.31 -9.83
N ALA A 391 -8.05 -6.39 -9.31
CA ALA A 391 -7.85 -7.73 -9.87
C ALA A 391 -8.44 -7.85 -11.28
N ALA A 392 -9.67 -7.35 -11.47
CA ALA A 392 -10.32 -7.37 -12.77
C ALA A 392 -9.59 -6.47 -13.79
N GLU A 393 -9.15 -5.28 -13.37
CA GLU A 393 -8.40 -4.34 -14.20
C GLU A 393 -7.07 -4.95 -14.68
N PHE A 394 -6.32 -5.58 -13.78
CA PHE A 394 -5.07 -6.25 -14.11
C PHE A 394 -5.27 -7.30 -15.20
N LEU A 395 -6.23 -8.21 -15.01
CA LEU A 395 -6.53 -9.26 -15.99
C LEU A 395 -7.05 -8.69 -17.33
N PHE A 396 -7.78 -7.58 -17.29
CA PHE A 396 -8.28 -6.90 -18.49
C PHE A 396 -7.13 -6.29 -19.30
N VAL A 397 -6.17 -5.62 -18.65
CA VAL A 397 -4.96 -5.08 -19.29
C VAL A 397 -4.09 -6.20 -19.88
N LEU A 398 -3.91 -7.32 -19.19
CA LEU A 398 -3.20 -8.49 -19.75
C LEU A 398 -3.90 -9.10 -20.97
N CYS A 399 -5.22 -8.93 -21.06
CA CYS A 399 -6.01 -9.29 -22.24
C CYS A 399 -5.95 -8.22 -23.36
N ALA A 400 -5.07 -7.23 -23.24
CA ALA A 400 -4.97 -6.07 -24.13
C ALA A 400 -6.32 -5.34 -24.27
N GLU A 401 -7.05 -5.25 -23.16
CA GLU A 401 -8.34 -4.56 -23.05
C GLU A 401 -9.41 -5.06 -24.05
N SER A 402 -9.27 -6.33 -24.45
CA SER A 402 -10.19 -7.01 -25.37
C SER A 402 -11.26 -7.76 -24.59
N VAL A 403 -12.53 -7.33 -24.72
CA VAL A 403 -13.68 -7.97 -24.06
C VAL A 403 -13.79 -9.46 -24.39
N PRO A 404 -13.71 -9.92 -25.67
CA PRO A 404 -13.79 -11.34 -25.99
C PRO A 404 -12.67 -12.16 -25.33
N ARG A 405 -11.45 -11.63 -25.35
CA ARG A 405 -10.30 -12.31 -24.75
C ARG A 405 -10.40 -12.36 -23.24
N PHE A 406 -10.88 -11.29 -22.62
CA PHE A 406 -11.11 -11.23 -21.19
C PHE A 406 -12.14 -12.27 -20.75
N ILE A 407 -13.30 -12.34 -21.43
CA ILE A 407 -14.34 -13.35 -21.17
C ILE A 407 -13.79 -14.77 -21.34
N LYS A 408 -12.96 -15.04 -22.36
CA LYS A 408 -12.30 -16.34 -22.55
C LYS A 408 -11.54 -16.80 -21.30
N TYR A 409 -10.78 -15.91 -20.66
CA TYR A 409 -9.94 -16.29 -19.52
C TYR A 409 -10.65 -16.23 -18.16
N THR A 410 -11.66 -15.38 -17.98
CA THR A 410 -12.30 -15.16 -16.68
C THR A 410 -13.71 -15.72 -16.56
N GLY A 411 -14.39 -16.00 -17.68
CA GLY A 411 -15.82 -16.25 -17.73
C GLY A 411 -16.62 -14.95 -17.59
N TYR A 412 -17.75 -14.84 -18.29
CA TYR A 412 -18.55 -13.62 -18.31
C TYR A 412 -19.16 -13.30 -16.93
N GLY A 413 -19.54 -14.30 -16.14
CA GLY A 413 -20.09 -14.09 -14.79
C GLY A 413 -19.15 -13.30 -13.88
N ASN A 414 -17.86 -13.64 -13.91
CA ASN A 414 -16.83 -12.91 -13.15
C ASN A 414 -16.49 -11.56 -13.79
N ALA A 415 -16.45 -11.48 -15.13
CA ALA A 415 -16.12 -10.27 -15.88
C ALA A 415 -17.20 -9.18 -15.84
N ALA A 416 -18.47 -9.56 -15.66
CA ALA A 416 -19.63 -8.67 -15.80
C ALA A 416 -19.53 -7.42 -14.93
N GLY A 417 -18.98 -7.53 -13.71
CA GLY A 417 -18.80 -6.39 -12.81
C GLY A 417 -17.92 -5.28 -13.39
N LEU A 418 -16.78 -5.65 -13.99
CA LEU A 418 -15.87 -4.69 -14.63
C LEU A 418 -16.47 -4.16 -15.94
N LEU A 419 -17.05 -5.05 -16.76
CA LEU A 419 -17.63 -4.68 -18.05
C LEU A 419 -18.80 -3.71 -17.88
N ALA A 420 -19.65 -3.91 -16.87
CA ALA A 420 -20.73 -2.99 -16.55
C ALA A 420 -20.21 -1.63 -16.06
N ALA A 421 -19.18 -1.61 -15.20
CA ALA A 421 -18.57 -0.38 -14.71
C ALA A 421 -17.92 0.45 -15.82
N ARG A 422 -17.46 -0.19 -16.90
CA ARG A 422 -16.87 0.47 -18.08
C ARG A 422 -17.83 0.70 -19.25
N GLY A 423 -19.09 0.30 -19.15
CA GLY A 423 -20.04 0.36 -20.28
C GLY A 423 -19.65 -0.54 -21.46
N LEU A 424 -18.91 -1.62 -21.22
CA LEU A 424 -18.41 -2.54 -22.26
C LEU A 424 -19.24 -3.81 -22.41
N MET A 425 -20.43 -3.86 -21.81
CA MET A 425 -21.29 -5.04 -21.82
C MET A 425 -21.78 -5.42 -23.23
N ALA A 426 -21.86 -4.44 -24.15
CA ALA A 426 -22.23 -4.66 -25.55
C ALA A 426 -21.10 -5.22 -26.43
N GLY A 427 -19.94 -5.58 -25.85
CA GLY A 427 -18.81 -6.15 -26.60
C GLY A 427 -17.95 -5.12 -27.35
N GLY A 428 -18.11 -3.84 -27.04
CA GLY A 428 -17.27 -2.77 -27.57
C GLY A 428 -15.80 -2.91 -27.16
N ARG A 429 -14.90 -2.30 -27.94
CA ARG A 429 -13.49 -2.15 -27.57
C ARG A 429 -13.33 -0.90 -26.71
N ALA A 430 -12.57 -1.00 -25.62
CA ALA A 430 -12.04 0.21 -24.98
C ALA A 430 -11.11 0.92 -25.99
N SER A 431 -10.99 2.25 -25.88
CA SER A 431 -10.16 3.11 -26.73
C SER A 431 -8.64 2.92 -26.51
N GLY A 432 -8.17 1.67 -26.43
CA GLY A 432 -6.80 1.31 -26.11
C GLY A 432 -5.87 1.22 -27.34
N GLN A 433 -4.61 1.58 -27.14
CA GLN A 433 -3.55 1.59 -28.17
C GLN A 433 -2.87 0.21 -28.33
N TYR A 434 -3.64 -0.84 -28.66
CA TYR A 434 -3.11 -2.21 -28.71
C TYR A 434 -3.07 -2.79 -30.15
N SER A 435 -1.95 -3.41 -30.56
CA SER A 435 -1.86 -4.15 -31.84
C SER A 435 -2.45 -5.56 -31.73
N GLU A 436 -3.16 -5.98 -32.78
CA GLU A 436 -3.94 -7.23 -32.85
C GLU A 436 -3.12 -8.40 -33.43
N ASP A 437 -2.05 -8.85 -32.76
CA ASP A 437 -1.12 -9.79 -33.43
C ASP A 437 -0.90 -11.16 -32.76
N GLU A 438 -1.72 -11.60 -31.80
CA GLU A 438 -1.56 -12.95 -31.24
C GLU A 438 -2.88 -13.72 -31.15
N ASP A 439 -3.02 -14.71 -32.04
CA ASP A 439 -3.95 -15.84 -31.86
C ASP A 439 -3.40 -16.73 -30.74
N THR A 440 -4.08 -16.72 -29.59
CA THR A 440 -3.74 -17.55 -28.43
C THR A 440 -4.69 -18.74 -28.26
N ASP A 441 -5.49 -19.04 -29.28
CA ASP A 441 -6.40 -20.17 -29.26
C ASP A 441 -5.59 -21.46 -29.49
N THR A 442 -5.56 -22.32 -28.47
CA THR A 442 -5.01 -23.68 -28.56
C THR A 442 -5.94 -24.56 -29.39
N GLU A 443 -5.43 -25.67 -29.91
CA GLU A 443 -6.25 -26.61 -30.68
C GLU A 443 -7.39 -27.18 -29.81
N GLU A 444 -7.11 -27.48 -28.53
CA GLU A 444 -8.13 -27.93 -27.57
C GLU A 444 -9.23 -26.86 -27.36
N TYR A 445 -8.86 -25.58 -27.31
CA TYR A 445 -9.82 -24.50 -27.17
C TYR A 445 -10.65 -24.31 -28.44
N LYS A 446 -10.05 -24.42 -29.64
CA LYS A 446 -10.76 -24.28 -30.92
C LYS A 446 -11.84 -25.37 -31.08
N GLU A 447 -11.53 -26.60 -30.71
CA GLU A 447 -12.48 -27.72 -30.72
C GLU A 447 -13.63 -27.52 -29.74
N ALA A 448 -13.32 -27.03 -28.53
CA ALA A 448 -14.31 -26.85 -27.47
C ALA A 448 -15.12 -25.54 -27.59
N LYS A 449 -14.67 -24.55 -28.37
CA LYS A 449 -15.22 -23.18 -28.43
C LYS A 449 -16.73 -23.14 -28.62
N ALA A 450 -17.28 -24.05 -29.42
CA ALA A 450 -18.73 -24.13 -29.69
C ALA A 450 -19.55 -24.66 -28.50
N SER A 451 -18.91 -25.36 -27.56
CA SER A 451 -19.53 -26.03 -26.42
C SER A 451 -19.27 -25.32 -25.08
N ILE A 452 -18.48 -24.24 -25.07
CA ILE A 452 -18.19 -23.46 -23.87
C ILE A 452 -19.37 -22.52 -23.58
N ASN A 453 -19.92 -22.60 -22.37
CA ASN A 453 -20.90 -21.63 -21.90
C ASN A 453 -20.20 -20.30 -21.57
N PRO A 454 -20.53 -19.17 -22.24
CA PRO A 454 -19.87 -17.89 -22.02
C PRO A 454 -19.98 -17.37 -20.58
N VAL A 455 -21.07 -17.70 -19.87
CA VAL A 455 -21.33 -17.26 -18.50
C VAL A 455 -20.38 -17.94 -17.52
N THR A 456 -20.27 -19.27 -17.60
CA THR A 456 -19.49 -20.08 -16.66
C THR A 456 -18.05 -20.31 -17.11
N GLY A 457 -17.72 -20.03 -18.38
CA GLY A 457 -16.39 -20.17 -18.95
C GLY A 457 -15.91 -21.62 -19.06
N ARG A 458 -16.82 -22.60 -18.97
CA ARG A 458 -16.52 -24.03 -19.07
C ARG A 458 -17.38 -24.73 -20.13
N VAL A 459 -16.90 -25.88 -20.59
CA VAL A 459 -17.73 -26.81 -21.36
C VAL A 459 -18.76 -27.44 -20.42
N GLU A 460 -20.04 -27.29 -20.75
CA GLU A 460 -21.13 -27.94 -20.03
C GLU A 460 -21.69 -29.07 -20.87
N GLU A 461 -21.96 -30.21 -20.23
CA GLU A 461 -22.74 -31.27 -20.87
C GLU A 461 -24.10 -30.69 -21.24
N LYS A 462 -24.51 -30.89 -22.50
CA LYS A 462 -25.82 -30.44 -22.95
C LYS A 462 -26.86 -31.10 -22.06
N PRO A 463 -27.71 -30.33 -21.35
CA PRO A 463 -28.75 -30.93 -20.53
C PRO A 463 -29.62 -31.82 -21.42
N PRO A 464 -30.15 -32.94 -20.89
CA PRO A 464 -31.07 -33.78 -21.65
C PRO A 464 -32.23 -32.90 -22.13
N ASN A 465 -32.65 -33.11 -23.38
CA ASN A 465 -33.69 -32.29 -23.97
C ASN A 465 -34.97 -32.47 -23.14
N PRO A 466 -35.54 -31.43 -22.52
CA PRO A 466 -36.73 -31.58 -21.67
C PRO A 466 -37.94 -32.11 -22.45
N MET A 467 -37.92 -31.95 -23.77
CA MET A 467 -38.96 -32.37 -24.71
C MET A 467 -38.68 -33.75 -25.34
N GLU A 468 -37.63 -34.46 -24.88
CA GLU A 468 -37.27 -35.80 -25.35
C GLU A 468 -38.28 -36.82 -24.83
N GLY A 469 -38.91 -37.56 -25.75
CA GLY A 469 -39.99 -38.50 -25.41
C GLY A 469 -41.41 -37.90 -25.39
N MET A 470 -41.58 -36.60 -25.63
CA MET A 470 -42.90 -35.97 -25.78
C MET A 470 -43.42 -36.02 -27.22
N THR A 471 -44.73 -36.22 -27.40
CA THR A 471 -45.39 -36.10 -28.71
C THR A 471 -45.48 -34.63 -29.14
N GLU A 472 -45.63 -34.34 -30.45
CA GLU A 472 -45.72 -32.95 -30.93
C GLU A 472 -46.86 -32.16 -30.26
N GLU A 473 -48.01 -32.80 -30.05
CA GLU A 473 -49.16 -32.20 -29.35
C GLU A 473 -48.82 -31.83 -27.89
N GLN A 474 -48.05 -32.67 -27.19
CA GLN A 474 -47.58 -32.37 -25.84
C GLN A 474 -46.57 -31.21 -25.83
N LYS A 475 -45.70 -31.14 -26.84
CA LYS A 475 -44.75 -30.03 -26.98
C LYS A 475 -45.48 -28.70 -27.19
N GLU A 476 -46.50 -28.68 -28.04
CA GLU A 476 -47.33 -27.50 -28.27
C GLU A 476 -48.08 -27.07 -27.00
N HIS A 477 -48.64 -28.03 -26.26
CA HIS A 477 -49.35 -27.73 -25.01
C HIS A 477 -48.43 -27.12 -23.95
N GLU A 478 -47.21 -27.65 -23.80
CA GLU A 478 -46.21 -27.12 -22.87
C GLU A 478 -45.66 -25.76 -23.31
N ALA A 479 -45.46 -25.55 -24.62
CA ALA A 479 -45.11 -24.24 -25.18
C ALA A 479 -46.19 -23.19 -24.89
N MET A 480 -47.47 -23.53 -25.09
CA MET A 480 -48.60 -22.64 -24.78
C MET A 480 -48.68 -22.31 -23.29
N LYS A 481 -48.37 -23.29 -22.44
CA LYS A 481 -48.29 -23.11 -20.99
C LYS A 481 -47.16 -22.16 -20.59
N LEU A 482 -45.98 -22.29 -21.21
CA LEU A 482 -44.84 -21.38 -21.01
C LEU A 482 -45.16 -19.96 -21.45
N VAL A 483 -45.77 -19.77 -22.61
CA VAL A 483 -46.21 -18.44 -23.10
C VAL A 483 -47.19 -17.80 -22.12
N ASN A 484 -48.18 -18.55 -21.64
CA ASN A 484 -49.13 -18.05 -20.63
C ASN A 484 -48.44 -17.70 -19.30
N MET A 485 -47.40 -18.44 -18.90
CA MET A 485 -46.61 -18.12 -17.72
C MET A 485 -45.79 -16.83 -17.92
N PHE A 486 -45.10 -16.68 -19.06
CA PHE A 486 -44.34 -15.47 -19.39
C PHE A 486 -45.25 -14.24 -19.47
N ASP A 487 -46.42 -14.35 -20.10
CA ASP A 487 -47.39 -13.26 -20.21
C ASP A 487 -47.90 -12.82 -18.83
N ARG A 488 -48.21 -13.77 -17.93
CA ARG A 488 -48.59 -13.45 -16.54
C ARG A 488 -47.48 -12.74 -15.79
N LEU A 489 -46.24 -13.22 -15.89
CA LEU A 489 -45.08 -12.64 -15.22
C LEU A 489 -44.75 -11.24 -15.74
N SER A 490 -44.89 -11.02 -17.05
CA SER A 490 -44.70 -9.71 -17.70
C SER A 490 -45.80 -8.72 -17.29
N ARG A 491 -47.08 -9.12 -17.34
CA ARG A 491 -48.22 -8.26 -16.95
C ARG A 491 -48.16 -7.84 -15.48
N HIS A 492 -47.68 -8.72 -14.61
CA HIS A 492 -47.51 -8.43 -13.19
C HIS A 492 -46.21 -7.68 -12.88
N ARG A 493 -45.43 -7.29 -13.90
CA ARG A 493 -44.11 -6.65 -13.78
C ARG A 493 -43.13 -7.43 -12.90
N VAL A 494 -43.29 -8.74 -12.81
CA VAL A 494 -42.34 -9.63 -12.14
C VAL A 494 -41.09 -9.80 -13.00
N ILE A 495 -41.24 -9.78 -14.33
CA ILE A 495 -40.14 -9.81 -15.30
C ILE A 495 -40.29 -8.61 -16.23
N GLN A 496 -39.22 -7.84 -16.40
CA GLN A 496 -39.14 -6.74 -17.35
C GLN A 496 -38.02 -7.02 -18.36
N PRO A 497 -38.31 -7.00 -19.68
CA PRO A 497 -37.27 -7.09 -20.70
C PRO A 497 -36.34 -5.86 -20.62
N MET A 498 -35.06 -6.13 -20.42
CA MET A 498 -34.01 -5.10 -20.41
C MET A 498 -33.21 -5.19 -21.71
N GLY A 499 -32.77 -4.05 -22.22
CA GLY A 499 -31.86 -3.92 -23.35
C GLY A 499 -30.59 -3.17 -22.93
N MET A 500 -29.58 -3.19 -23.79
CA MET A 500 -28.37 -2.39 -23.62
C MET A 500 -28.51 -1.09 -24.39
N SER A 501 -28.23 0.04 -23.74
CA SER A 501 -28.11 1.31 -24.45
C SER A 501 -26.85 1.34 -25.32
N PRO A 502 -26.77 2.24 -26.32
CA PRO A 502 -25.54 2.49 -27.09
C PRO A 502 -24.33 2.86 -26.22
N HIS A 503 -24.57 3.35 -25.00
CA HIS A 503 -23.56 3.70 -24.00
C HIS A 503 -23.21 2.53 -23.05
N GLY A 504 -23.73 1.33 -23.30
CA GLY A 504 -23.40 0.12 -22.54
C GLY A 504 -24.05 -0.02 -21.16
N HIS A 505 -25.07 0.80 -20.88
CA HIS A 505 -25.88 0.69 -19.65
C HIS A 505 -27.11 -0.19 -19.85
N LEU A 506 -27.57 -0.84 -18.79
CA LEU A 506 -28.81 -1.62 -18.80
C LEU A 506 -30.02 -0.69 -18.67
N THR A 507 -30.88 -0.67 -19.69
CA THR A 507 -32.13 0.11 -19.73
C THR A 507 -33.29 -0.81 -20.08
N SER A 508 -34.54 -0.31 -20.08
CA SER A 508 -35.64 -1.13 -20.62
C SER A 508 -35.39 -1.43 -22.10
N LEU A 509 -35.87 -2.57 -22.59
CA LEU A 509 -35.69 -2.95 -23.99
C LEU A 509 -36.28 -1.89 -24.94
N GLN A 510 -37.39 -1.28 -24.57
CA GLN A 510 -38.00 -0.19 -25.34
C GLN A 510 -37.07 1.02 -25.41
N ASP A 511 -36.50 1.45 -24.28
CA ASP A 511 -35.59 2.59 -24.24
C ASP A 511 -34.28 2.31 -24.99
N ALA A 512 -33.75 1.09 -24.87
CA ALA A 512 -32.56 0.66 -25.59
C ALA A 512 -32.78 0.69 -27.12
N MET A 513 -33.95 0.24 -27.58
CA MET A 513 -34.34 0.31 -28.99
C MET A 513 -34.49 1.74 -29.47
N CYS A 514 -35.16 2.62 -28.71
CA CYS A 514 -35.30 4.04 -29.05
C CYS A 514 -33.93 4.73 -29.16
N GLN A 515 -33.05 4.56 -28.17
CA GLN A 515 -31.72 5.17 -28.16
C GLN A 515 -30.82 4.64 -29.28
N SER A 516 -30.94 3.36 -29.64
CA SER A 516 -30.19 2.78 -30.77
C SER A 516 -30.67 3.32 -32.12
N MET A 517 -31.97 3.57 -32.27
CA MET A 517 -32.53 4.19 -33.48
C MET A 517 -32.16 5.67 -33.60
N GLU A 518 -32.12 6.42 -32.49
CA GLU A 518 -31.64 7.82 -32.46
C GLU A 518 -30.14 7.95 -32.75
N GLY A 519 -29.31 7.01 -32.29
CA GLY A 519 -27.88 6.95 -32.61
C GLY A 519 -27.57 6.66 -34.08
N GLN A 520 -28.44 5.92 -34.78
CA GLN A 520 -28.31 5.66 -36.22
C GLN A 520 -28.79 6.83 -37.10
N LEU A 521 -29.69 7.68 -36.58
CA LEU A 521 -30.19 8.88 -37.26
C LEU A 521 -29.27 10.11 -37.06
N SER A 522 -28.34 10.05 -36.12
CA SER A 522 -27.36 11.13 -35.85
C SER A 522 -25.99 10.89 -36.51
N SER A 523 -25.77 9.72 -37.12
CA SER A 523 -24.63 9.45 -37.99
C SER A 523 -24.98 9.77 -39.45
N ASP A 524 -25.11 11.06 -39.79
CA ASP A 524 -25.12 11.50 -41.20
C ASP A 524 -23.69 11.42 -41.77
N PRO A 525 -23.53 10.99 -43.04
CA PRO A 525 -22.23 10.86 -43.69
C PRO A 525 -21.82 12.18 -44.33
N ASP A 526 -21.63 13.24 -43.54
CA ASP A 526 -21.00 14.47 -44.04
C ASP A 526 -19.60 14.61 -43.44
N SER A 527 -18.65 13.92 -44.07
CA SER A 527 -17.23 14.24 -44.00
C SER A 527 -16.63 13.90 -45.36
N ASP A 528 -16.82 14.81 -46.31
CA ASP A 528 -15.95 14.90 -47.47
C ASP A 528 -14.50 15.18 -47.00
N PRO A 529 -13.49 14.66 -47.72
CA PRO A 529 -12.11 14.82 -47.35
C PRO A 529 -11.57 16.19 -47.82
N ASP A 530 -10.93 16.91 -46.90
CA ASP A 530 -9.83 17.84 -47.20
C ASP A 530 -8.80 17.78 -46.06
#